data_AF-A0A842VJ77-F1
#
_entry.id   AF-A0A842VJ77-F1
#
_cell.length_a   1.000
_cell.length_b   1.000
_cell.length_c   1.000
_cell.angle_alpha   90.00
_cell.angle_beta   90.00
_cell.angle_gamma   90.00
#
_symmetry.space_group_name_H-M   'P 1'
#
loop_
_entity.id
_entity.type
_entity.pdbx_description
1 polymer ?
#
loop_
_entity_poly.entity_id
_entity_poly.type
_entity_poly.pdbx_seq_one_letter_code
_entity_poly.pdbx_strand_id
1 'polypeptide(L)'
;MAYIFHRSQFFGKYVINVAVAGNVGLKDTLNYLEMVAKTWGFEVVGDLGYLAAPKNTPIKIPSVKKDDTEEIIDKFYTAIQEKDPRKLTFEDHLTFRIMQTVYKKMESMSPYDYDYWKKNGWFEKNSKYFYNNIKRSILKDSIVRFIAWIGCKMKKELSNKK
;
A
#
# COMPACT_ATOMS: atom_id res chain seq x y z
N MET A 1 7.58 -10.65 9.64
CA MET A 1 7.26 -9.91 8.40
C MET A 1 7.40 -8.39 8.50
N ALA A 2 7.71 -7.79 9.66
CA ALA A 2 7.79 -6.33 9.82
C ALA A 2 8.75 -5.60 8.85
N TYR A 3 9.85 -6.24 8.42
CA TYR A 3 10.78 -5.63 7.46
C TYR A 3 10.17 -5.37 6.06
N ILE A 4 9.06 -6.05 5.71
CA ILE A 4 8.37 -5.90 4.42
C ILE A 4 7.73 -4.51 4.31
N PHE A 5 7.45 -3.83 5.43
CA PHE A 5 6.95 -2.45 5.42
C PHE A 5 7.94 -1.45 4.79
N HIS A 6 9.22 -1.81 4.72
CA HIS A 6 10.29 -0.98 4.18
C HIS A 6 10.88 -1.56 2.90
N ARG A 7 10.58 -2.83 2.63
CA ARG A 7 11.07 -3.63 1.50
C ARG A 7 9.90 -4.41 0.90
N SER A 8 8.87 -3.70 0.46
CA SER A 8 7.63 -4.27 -0.05
C SER A 8 7.91 -5.23 -1.22
N GLN A 9 7.36 -6.45 -1.15
CA GLN A 9 7.71 -7.55 -2.07
C GLN A 9 6.55 -8.04 -2.93
N PHE A 10 5.35 -7.48 -2.73
CA PHE A 10 4.12 -8.02 -3.30
C PHE A 10 3.50 -7.13 -4.38
N PHE A 11 4.27 -6.18 -4.93
CA PHE A 11 3.83 -5.38 -6.07
C PHE A 11 3.42 -6.25 -7.24
N GLY A 12 2.28 -5.90 -7.86
CA GLY A 12 1.68 -6.66 -8.94
C GLY A 12 1.04 -7.98 -8.51
N LYS A 13 0.93 -8.24 -7.20
CA LYS A 13 0.14 -9.34 -6.65
C LYS A 13 -1.16 -8.81 -6.08
N TYR A 14 -2.20 -9.64 -6.14
CA TYR A 14 -3.54 -9.31 -5.69
C TYR A 14 -3.83 -9.98 -4.35
N VAL A 15 -4.69 -9.37 -3.54
CA VAL A 15 -5.15 -9.95 -2.27
C VAL A 15 -6.63 -9.63 -2.02
N ILE A 16 -7.31 -10.57 -1.36
CA ILE A 16 -8.59 -10.35 -0.70
C ILE A 16 -8.32 -10.42 0.80
N ASN A 17 -8.75 -9.43 1.57
CA ASN A 17 -8.68 -9.52 3.03
C ASN A 17 -9.90 -10.29 3.53
N VAL A 18 -9.70 -11.18 4.50
CA VAL A 18 -10.79 -11.95 5.11
C VAL A 18 -10.72 -11.78 6.61
N ALA A 19 -11.83 -11.43 7.23
CA ALA A 19 -11.94 -11.35 8.67
C ALA A 19 -13.29 -11.89 9.15
N VAL A 20 -13.26 -12.56 10.29
CA VAL A 20 -14.45 -13.00 11.00
C VAL A 20 -14.38 -12.44 12.41
N ALA A 21 -15.44 -11.79 12.86
CA ALA A 21 -15.55 -11.27 14.21
C ALA A 21 -16.83 -11.78 14.87
N GLY A 22 -16.89 -11.67 16.20
CA GLY A 22 -18.15 -11.81 16.93
C GLY A 22 -19.07 -10.65 16.58
N ASN A 23 -19.05 -9.60 17.40
CA ASN A 23 -19.92 -8.43 17.22
C ASN A 23 -19.16 -7.11 16.96
N VAL A 24 -17.90 -7.00 17.39
CA VAL A 24 -17.14 -5.74 17.41
C VAL A 24 -15.79 -5.92 16.74
N GLY A 25 -15.30 -4.86 16.08
CA GLY A 25 -13.94 -4.78 15.56
C GLY A 25 -13.73 -5.31 14.14
N LEU A 26 -14.77 -5.84 13.48
CA LEU A 26 -14.66 -6.39 12.11
C LEU A 26 -14.14 -5.33 11.12
N LYS A 27 -14.75 -4.14 11.13
CA LYS A 27 -14.38 -3.04 10.24
C LYS A 27 -12.94 -2.57 10.48
N ASP A 28 -12.57 -2.37 11.74
CA ASP A 28 -11.21 -1.90 12.09
C ASP A 28 -10.15 -2.95 11.73
N THR A 29 -10.48 -4.23 11.89
CA THR A 29 -9.61 -5.35 11.47
C THR A 29 -9.41 -5.35 9.97
N LEU A 30 -10.48 -5.25 9.18
CA LEU A 30 -10.38 -5.20 7.71
C LEU A 30 -9.60 -3.98 7.23
N ASN A 31 -9.87 -2.79 7.78
CA ASN A 31 -9.12 -1.58 7.46
C ASN A 31 -7.62 -1.73 7.77
N TYR A 32 -7.30 -2.38 8.89
CA TYR A 32 -5.90 -2.66 9.27
C TYR A 32 -5.25 -3.63 8.28
N LEU A 33 -5.94 -4.72 7.91
CA LEU A 33 -5.45 -5.67 6.91
C LEU A 33 -5.24 -4.99 5.55
N GLU A 34 -6.17 -4.15 5.11
CA GLU A 34 -6.04 -3.37 3.87
C GLU A 34 -4.80 -2.47 3.91
N MET A 35 -4.57 -1.76 5.02
CA MET A 35 -3.40 -0.90 5.21
C MET A 35 -2.08 -1.70 5.18
N VAL A 36 -2.01 -2.83 5.87
CA VAL A 36 -0.85 -3.72 5.86
C VAL A 36 -0.60 -4.28 4.46
N ALA A 37 -1.63 -4.80 3.79
CA ALA A 37 -1.55 -5.35 2.45
C ALA A 37 -1.02 -4.33 1.43
N LYS A 38 -1.59 -3.11 1.43
CA LYS A 38 -1.14 -2.01 0.56
C LYS A 38 0.30 -1.64 0.84
N THR A 39 0.69 -1.57 2.11
CA THR A 39 2.07 -1.24 2.50
C THR A 39 3.05 -2.31 2.06
N TRP A 40 2.66 -3.57 2.10
CA TRP A 40 3.43 -4.71 1.59
C TRP A 40 3.49 -4.78 0.06
N GLY A 41 2.69 -3.98 -0.63
CA GLY A 41 2.69 -3.79 -2.07
C GLY A 41 1.57 -4.51 -2.81
N PHE A 42 0.64 -5.17 -2.13
CA PHE A 42 -0.49 -5.82 -2.79
C PHE A 42 -1.48 -4.83 -3.40
N GLU A 43 -2.14 -5.28 -4.45
CA GLU A 43 -3.41 -4.72 -4.92
C GLU A 43 -4.56 -5.38 -4.15
N VAL A 44 -5.20 -4.61 -3.28
CA VAL A 44 -6.37 -5.08 -2.53
C VAL A 44 -7.58 -5.04 -3.44
N VAL A 45 -8.14 -6.21 -3.74
CA VAL A 45 -9.29 -6.36 -4.64
C VAL A 45 -10.62 -6.20 -3.90
N GLY A 46 -10.65 -6.60 -2.62
CA GLY A 46 -11.82 -6.47 -1.78
C GLY A 46 -11.60 -7.06 -0.39
N ASP A 47 -12.61 -6.85 0.44
CA ASP A 47 -12.65 -7.27 1.85
C ASP A 47 -13.88 -8.14 2.10
N LEU A 48 -13.65 -9.35 2.59
CA LEU A 48 -14.69 -10.29 3.03
C LEU A 48 -14.77 -10.29 4.55
N GLY A 49 -15.85 -9.72 5.06
CA GLY A 49 -16.11 -9.59 6.49
C GLY A 49 -17.34 -10.40 6.91
N TYR A 50 -17.17 -11.29 7.88
CA TYR A 50 -18.29 -12.08 8.42
C TYR A 50 -18.44 -11.87 9.92
N LEU A 51 -19.68 -11.85 10.38
CA LEU A 51 -20.00 -11.90 11.80
C LEU A 51 -20.43 -13.32 12.16
N ALA A 52 -19.80 -13.90 13.17
CA ALA A 52 -20.08 -15.26 13.63
C ALA A 52 -20.36 -15.27 15.13
N ALA A 53 -21.50 -15.83 15.51
CA ALA A 53 -21.83 -16.04 16.91
C ALA A 53 -20.82 -16.99 17.57
N PRO A 54 -20.51 -16.81 18.86
CA PRO A 54 -19.76 -17.80 19.61
C PRO A 54 -20.47 -19.16 19.55
N LYS A 55 -19.71 -20.23 19.27
CA LYS A 55 -20.24 -21.59 19.29
C LYS A 55 -20.84 -21.90 20.65
N ASN A 56 -21.92 -22.69 20.67
CA ASN A 56 -22.64 -23.11 21.88
C ASN A 56 -23.30 -21.97 22.69
N THR A 57 -23.65 -20.86 22.03
CA THR A 57 -24.46 -19.80 22.64
C THR A 57 -25.79 -19.65 21.90
N PRO A 58 -26.87 -19.23 22.58
CA PRO A 58 -28.14 -18.92 21.93
C PRO A 58 -28.09 -17.61 21.12
N ILE A 59 -26.96 -16.89 21.16
CA ILE A 59 -26.77 -15.61 20.49
C ILE A 59 -26.82 -15.84 18.98
N LYS A 60 -27.74 -15.17 18.29
CA LYS A 60 -27.77 -15.10 16.83
C LYS A 60 -27.26 -13.73 16.42
N ILE A 61 -26.34 -13.70 15.46
CA ILE A 61 -25.91 -12.44 14.86
C ILE A 61 -26.68 -12.28 13.55
N PRO A 62 -27.52 -11.23 13.42
CA PRO A 62 -28.20 -10.98 12.16
C PRO A 62 -27.17 -10.68 11.07
N SER A 63 -27.35 -11.26 9.89
CA SER A 63 -26.65 -10.84 8.69
C SER A 63 -27.15 -9.43 8.35
N VAL A 64 -26.33 -8.42 8.65
CA VAL A 64 -26.64 -7.01 8.36
C VAL A 64 -26.25 -6.63 6.93
N LYS A 65 -25.34 -7.40 6.32
CA LYS A 65 -24.81 -7.18 4.97
C LYS A 65 -25.20 -8.34 4.06
N LYS A 66 -25.55 -8.01 2.82
CA LYS A 66 -25.62 -8.97 1.71
C LYS A 66 -24.24 -9.63 1.53
N ASP A 67 -24.23 -10.94 1.35
CA ASP A 67 -23.01 -11.68 1.03
C ASP A 67 -22.51 -11.25 -0.37
N ASP A 68 -21.32 -10.68 -0.42
CA ASP A 68 -20.62 -10.23 -1.63
C ASP A 68 -19.43 -11.13 -2.00
N THR A 69 -19.39 -12.35 -1.46
CA THR A 69 -18.32 -13.32 -1.69
C THR A 69 -18.11 -13.62 -3.16
N GLU A 70 -19.18 -13.98 -3.89
CA GLU A 70 -19.09 -14.30 -5.32
C GLU A 70 -18.56 -13.11 -6.13
N GLU A 71 -19.08 -11.92 -5.89
CA GLU A 71 -18.66 -10.69 -6.58
C GLU A 71 -17.17 -10.38 -6.37
N ILE A 72 -16.67 -10.51 -5.14
CA ILE A 72 -15.26 -10.25 -4.82
C ILE A 72 -14.35 -11.34 -5.39
N ILE A 73 -14.77 -12.60 -5.37
CA ILE A 73 -14.01 -13.70 -5.99
C ILE A 73 -13.91 -13.49 -7.50
N ASP A 74 -15.00 -13.11 -8.16
CA ASP A 74 -15.00 -12.84 -9.61
C ASP A 74 -14.07 -11.68 -9.97
N LYS A 75 -14.10 -10.59 -9.19
CA LYS A 75 -13.17 -9.46 -9.33
C LYS A 75 -11.72 -9.90 -9.14
N PHE A 76 -11.44 -10.75 -8.15
CA PHE A 76 -10.09 -11.22 -7.86
C PHE A 76 -9.57 -12.15 -8.95
N TYR A 77 -10.40 -13.06 -9.43
CA TYR A 77 -10.09 -13.91 -10.56
C TYR A 77 -9.78 -13.08 -11.81
N THR A 78 -10.65 -12.11 -12.13
CA THR A 78 -10.46 -11.19 -13.25
C THR A 78 -9.16 -10.41 -13.13
N ALA A 79 -8.89 -9.85 -11.95
CA ALA A 79 -7.66 -9.07 -11.70
C ALA A 79 -6.38 -9.91 -11.90
N ILE A 80 -6.37 -11.18 -11.48
CA ILE A 80 -5.26 -12.10 -11.71
C ILE A 80 -5.07 -12.39 -13.20
N GLN A 81 -6.17 -12.62 -13.94
CA GLN A 81 -6.11 -12.95 -15.36
C GLN A 81 -5.66 -11.76 -16.20
N GLU A 82 -6.28 -10.60 -16.00
CA GLU A 82 -6.03 -9.39 -16.79
C GLU A 82 -4.70 -8.72 -16.43
N LYS A 83 -4.22 -8.92 -15.20
CA LYS A 83 -3.03 -8.24 -14.64
C LYS A 83 -3.12 -6.72 -14.83
N ASP A 84 -4.32 -6.16 -14.64
CA ASP A 84 -4.60 -4.76 -14.96
C ASP A 84 -3.62 -3.84 -14.21
N PRO A 85 -2.95 -2.90 -14.90
CA PRO A 85 -2.00 -2.03 -14.23
C PRO A 85 -2.69 -1.12 -13.22
N ARG A 86 -2.18 -1.10 -11.97
CA ARG A 86 -2.70 -0.22 -10.91
C ARG A 86 -2.66 1.24 -11.37
N LYS A 87 -3.75 1.94 -11.11
CA LYS A 87 -3.81 3.39 -11.24
C LYS A 87 -3.32 4.02 -9.95
N LEU A 88 -2.18 4.70 -10.00
CA LEU A 88 -1.60 5.34 -8.82
C LEU A 88 -2.47 6.52 -8.33
N THR A 89 -2.69 6.53 -7.01
CA THR A 89 -3.29 7.66 -6.30
C THR A 89 -2.25 8.75 -6.05
N PHE A 90 -2.70 9.92 -5.60
CA PHE A 90 -1.78 10.97 -5.17
C PHE A 90 -0.93 10.52 -3.97
N GLU A 91 -1.57 9.83 -3.02
CA GLU A 91 -0.93 9.29 -1.82
C GLU A 91 0.15 8.25 -2.15
N ASP A 92 -0.08 7.39 -3.14
CA ASP A 92 0.92 6.44 -3.62
C ASP A 92 2.20 7.16 -4.09
N HIS A 93 2.04 8.21 -4.91
CA HIS A 93 3.16 9.00 -5.41
C HIS A 93 3.90 9.72 -4.28
N LEU A 94 3.15 10.35 -3.36
CA LEU A 94 3.72 11.06 -2.23
C LEU A 94 4.51 10.11 -1.32
N THR A 95 3.91 8.97 -0.96
CA THR A 95 4.52 7.94 -0.11
C THR A 95 5.81 7.42 -0.72
N PHE A 96 5.79 7.07 -2.01
CA PHE A 96 6.99 6.62 -2.72
C PHE A 96 8.13 7.66 -2.64
N ARG A 97 7.84 8.94 -2.85
CA ARG A 97 8.87 10.01 -2.80
C ARG A 97 9.40 10.27 -1.39
N ILE A 98 8.54 10.20 -0.38
CA ILE A 98 8.95 10.30 1.03
C ILE A 98 9.91 9.15 1.36
N MET A 99 9.49 7.91 1.11
CA MET A 99 10.32 6.73 1.38
C MET A 99 11.64 6.77 0.60
N GLN A 100 11.60 7.12 -0.69
CA GLN A 100 12.80 7.31 -1.52
C GLN A 100 13.78 8.30 -0.88
N THR A 101 13.28 9.41 -0.34
CA THR A 101 14.12 10.45 0.30
C THR A 101 14.70 9.99 1.63
N VAL A 102 13.91 9.25 2.41
CA VAL A 102 14.30 8.70 3.72
C VAL A 102 15.39 7.64 3.53
N TYR A 103 15.13 6.60 2.73
CA TYR A 103 16.06 5.48 2.59
C TYR A 103 17.37 5.86 1.90
N LYS A 104 17.38 6.85 1.00
CA LYS A 104 18.63 7.42 0.44
C LYS A 104 19.62 7.92 1.49
N LYS A 105 19.14 8.26 2.69
CA LYS A 105 19.95 8.84 3.78
C LYS A 105 20.23 7.85 4.90
N MET A 106 19.75 6.61 4.78
CA MET A 106 19.81 5.60 5.84
C MET A 106 20.95 4.60 5.65
N GLU A 107 21.94 4.85 4.79
CA GLU A 107 23.05 3.93 4.53
C GLU A 107 23.76 3.47 5.83
N SER A 108 24.00 4.38 6.76
CA SER A 108 24.65 4.07 8.04
C SER A 108 23.71 3.47 9.10
N MET A 109 22.44 3.88 9.13
CA MET A 109 21.48 3.50 10.18
C MET A 109 20.66 2.24 9.82
N SER A 110 20.39 2.02 8.54
CA SER A 110 19.72 0.84 8.00
C SER A 110 20.35 0.40 6.66
N PRO A 111 21.57 -0.17 6.70
CA PRO A 111 22.30 -0.56 5.49
C PRO A 111 21.52 -1.57 4.63
N TYR A 112 20.79 -2.49 5.27
CA TYR A 112 20.02 -3.50 4.54
C TYR A 112 18.80 -2.92 3.81
N ASP A 113 18.12 -1.91 4.37
CA ASP A 113 17.03 -1.22 3.66
C ASP A 113 17.61 -0.39 2.51
N TYR A 114 18.70 0.33 2.78
CA TYR A 114 19.41 1.12 1.76
C TYR A 114 19.82 0.25 0.56
N ASP A 115 20.48 -0.87 0.82
CA ASP A 115 20.94 -1.79 -0.23
C ASP A 115 19.78 -2.37 -1.03
N TYR A 116 18.67 -2.71 -0.36
CA TYR A 116 17.48 -3.19 -1.03
C TYR A 116 16.93 -2.14 -2.01
N TRP A 117 16.77 -0.90 -1.56
CA TRP A 117 16.29 0.19 -2.40
C TRP A 117 17.24 0.54 -3.55
N LYS A 118 18.56 0.50 -3.28
CA LYS A 118 19.61 0.72 -4.29
C LYS A 118 19.57 -0.35 -5.37
N LYS A 119 19.51 -1.63 -5.00
CA LYS A 119 19.45 -2.78 -5.93
C LYS A 119 18.20 -2.74 -6.82
N ASN A 120 17.08 -2.26 -6.29
CA ASN A 120 15.84 -2.10 -7.07
C ASN A 120 15.85 -0.84 -7.97
N GLY A 121 16.92 -0.04 -7.98
CA GLY A 121 17.01 1.19 -8.77
C GLY A 121 16.03 2.27 -8.30
N TRP A 122 15.47 2.15 -7.10
CA TRP A 122 14.49 3.11 -6.58
C TRP A 122 15.12 4.42 -6.15
N PHE A 123 16.45 4.52 -6.12
CA PHE A 123 17.14 5.79 -5.89
C PHE A 123 17.28 6.65 -7.15
N GLU A 124 17.05 6.09 -8.33
CA GLU A 124 17.22 6.83 -9.58
C GLU A 124 16.23 7.98 -9.72
N LYS A 125 16.68 9.11 -10.30
CA LYS A 125 15.81 10.29 -10.56
C LYS A 125 14.62 9.95 -11.47
N ASN A 126 14.81 8.96 -12.34
CA ASN A 126 13.81 8.48 -13.27
C ASN A 126 12.92 7.38 -12.69
N SER A 127 13.19 6.92 -11.46
CA SER A 127 12.32 5.97 -10.78
C SER A 127 10.95 6.61 -10.50
N LYS A 128 9.89 5.92 -10.93
CA LYS A 128 8.51 6.43 -10.97
C LYS A 128 7.68 5.90 -9.82
N TYR A 129 7.84 4.61 -9.53
CA TYR A 129 7.17 3.89 -8.45
C TYR A 129 7.94 2.59 -8.19
N PHE A 130 7.49 1.80 -7.21
CA PHE A 130 8.13 0.56 -6.81
C PHE A 130 8.15 -0.55 -7.87
N TYR A 131 7.24 -0.50 -8.85
CA TYR A 131 7.14 -1.50 -9.92
C TYR A 131 6.62 -0.90 -11.23
N ASN A 132 6.72 -1.66 -12.32
CA ASN A 132 6.57 -1.14 -13.69
C ASN A 132 5.14 -1.19 -14.26
N ASN A 133 4.29 -2.09 -13.78
CA ASN A 133 2.94 -2.28 -14.32
C ASN A 133 1.93 -1.29 -13.70
N ILE A 134 2.07 -0.01 -14.06
CA ILE A 134 1.27 1.11 -13.53
C ILE A 134 0.59 1.92 -14.65
N LYS A 135 -0.68 2.29 -14.48
CA LYS A 135 -1.38 3.26 -15.32
C LYS A 135 -0.98 4.67 -14.90
N ARG A 136 -0.33 5.39 -15.81
CA ARG A 136 0.24 6.73 -15.56
C ARG A 136 -0.84 7.82 -15.51
N SER A 137 -0.81 8.66 -14.48
CA SER A 137 -1.41 10.01 -14.54
C SER A 137 -0.31 11.07 -14.56
N ILE A 138 0.02 11.59 -15.75
CA ILE A 138 1.14 12.54 -15.97
C ILE A 138 1.02 13.78 -15.07
N LEU A 139 -0.20 14.31 -14.91
CA LEU A 139 -0.47 15.51 -14.12
C LEU A 139 -0.08 15.36 -12.63
N LYS A 140 -0.40 14.21 -12.03
CA LYS A 140 -0.11 13.97 -10.59
C LYS A 140 1.39 13.81 -10.34
N ASP A 141 2.13 13.14 -11.22
CA ASP A 141 3.58 12.97 -11.07
C ASP A 141 4.30 14.33 -11.11
N SER A 142 3.89 15.23 -12.02
CA SER A 142 4.47 16.57 -12.12
C SER A 142 4.25 17.41 -10.86
N ILE A 143 3.04 17.39 -10.29
CA ILE A 143 2.72 18.12 -9.04
C ILE A 143 3.57 17.60 -7.88
N VAL A 144 3.67 16.28 -7.73
CA VAL A 144 4.45 15.68 -6.64
C VAL A 144 5.95 16.01 -6.78
N ARG A 145 6.50 15.98 -8.00
CA ARG A 145 7.89 16.40 -8.25
C ARG A 145 8.13 17.86 -7.87
N PHE A 146 7.18 18.74 -8.18
CA PHE A 146 7.26 20.15 -7.83
C PHE A 146 7.23 20.38 -6.31
N ILE A 147 6.31 19.74 -5.59
CA ILE A 147 6.23 19.81 -4.12
C ILE A 147 7.52 19.29 -3.48
N ALA A 148 8.03 18.14 -3.93
CA ALA A 148 9.28 17.59 -3.43
C ALA A 148 10.47 18.53 -3.67
N TRP A 149 10.51 19.19 -4.83
CA TRP A 149 11.53 20.19 -5.15
C TRP A 149 11.47 21.41 -4.23
N ILE A 150 10.28 21.98 -4.00
CA ILE A 150 10.09 23.10 -3.06
C ILE A 150 10.58 22.70 -1.65
N GLY A 151 10.15 21.54 -1.16
CA GLY A 151 10.55 21.04 0.16
C GLY A 151 12.08 20.89 0.30
N CYS A 152 12.74 20.38 -0.74
CA CYS A 152 14.21 20.28 -0.76
C CYS A 152 14.90 21.66 -0.81
N LYS A 153 14.34 22.60 -1.57
CA LYS A 153 14.87 23.98 -1.67
C LYS A 153 14.77 24.71 -0.33
N MET A 154 13.60 24.68 0.32
CA MET A 154 13.38 25.30 1.63
C MET A 154 14.33 24.72 2.70
N LYS A 155 14.51 23.40 2.72
CA LYS A 155 15.45 22.75 3.65
C LYS A 155 16.90 23.21 3.43
N LYS A 156 17.31 23.41 2.17
CA LYS A 156 18.65 23.89 1.82
C LYS A 156 18.86 25.34 2.25
N GLU A 157 17.84 26.20 2.08
CA GLU A 157 17.88 27.59 2.54
C GLU A 157 17.92 27.72 4.06
N LEU A 158 17.19 26.87 4.80
CA LEU A 158 17.25 26.81 6.26
C LEU A 158 18.58 26.29 6.80
N SER A 159 19.24 25.38 6.07
CA SER A 159 20.56 24.86 6.43
C SER A 159 21.70 25.85 6.16
N ASN A 160 21.55 26.75 5.18
CA ASN A 160 22.56 27.76 4.83
C ASN A 160 22.45 29.05 5.65
N LYS A 161 21.41 29.19 6.48
CA LYS A 161 21.21 30.32 7.39
C LYS A 161 21.69 30.05 8.84
N LYS A 162 22.26 28.87 9.10
CA LYS A 162 22.97 28.52 10.34
C LYS A 162 24.46 28.53 10.09
#